data_AF-A2HJ61-F1
#
_entry.id   AF-A2HJ61-F1
#
_cell.length_a   1.000
_cell.length_b   1.000
_cell.length_c   1.000
_cell.angle_alpha   90.00
_cell.angle_beta   90.00
_cell.angle_gamma   90.00
#
_symmetry.space_group_name_H-M   'P 1'
#
loop_
_entity.id
_entity.type
_entity.pdbx_description
1 polymer ?
#
loop_
_entity_poly.entity_id
_entity_poly.type
_entity_poly.pdbx_seq_one_letter_code
_entity_poly.pdbx_strand_id
1 'polypeptide(L)'
;MKNIDSIKGCRIDENHFDLEKYSTFYCKQDVRILREGFVKFRNDLLKEFDLNVYDYVSICSTANKLFENRVYFPNGNLYDLSNKPREFISRCIQGGRCMLSDNMKQKSKKKLIADFDTVSLYPSAIARLYTLEGIPKVLKEEMLNTEYLMRHLFDDDQKEPIGEKFMSGFFVLIKITEI
;
A
#
# COMPACT_ATOMS: atom_id res chain seq x y z
N MET A 1 13.96 -5.81 36.65
CA MET A 1 14.37 -6.93 35.77
C MET A 1 13.44 -8.13 35.95
N LYS A 2 12.16 -8.03 35.58
CA LYS A 2 11.18 -9.12 35.85
C LYS A 2 11.44 -10.40 35.04
N ASN A 3 12.14 -10.31 33.92
CA ASN A 3 12.32 -11.43 32.99
C ASN A 3 13.43 -12.40 33.42
N ILE A 4 14.42 -11.94 34.17
CA ILE A 4 15.49 -12.82 34.70
C ILE A 4 14.89 -13.77 35.74
N ASP A 5 13.92 -13.27 36.53
CA ASP A 5 13.26 -14.03 37.59
C ASP A 5 12.23 -15.03 37.06
N SER A 6 11.70 -14.81 35.85
CA SER A 6 10.73 -15.73 35.22
C SER A 6 11.37 -16.93 34.53
N ILE A 7 12.69 -16.89 34.30
CA ILE A 7 13.43 -17.98 33.64
C ILE A 7 14.08 -18.84 34.72
N LYS A 8 13.62 -20.08 34.85
CA LYS A 8 14.08 -21.02 35.89
C LYS A 8 15.61 -21.18 35.85
N GLY A 9 16.25 -20.86 36.97
CA GLY A 9 17.70 -21.00 37.15
C GLY A 9 18.55 -19.96 36.40
N CYS A 10 17.93 -18.87 35.92
CA CYS A 10 18.62 -17.78 35.24
C CYS A 10 19.21 -16.76 36.22
N ARG A 11 18.51 -16.40 37.29
CA ARG A 11 19.11 -15.62 38.37
C ARG A 11 20.11 -16.47 39.15
N ILE A 12 21.33 -15.97 39.31
CA ILE A 12 22.36 -16.59 40.16
C ILE A 12 22.33 -15.94 41.54
N ASP A 13 22.35 -14.60 41.59
CA ASP A 13 22.23 -13.81 42.83
C ASP A 13 21.60 -12.42 42.55
N GLU A 14 21.74 -11.47 43.48
CA GLU A 14 21.19 -10.11 43.34
C GLU A 14 21.79 -9.34 42.15
N ASN A 15 23.08 -9.55 41.85
CA ASN A 15 23.86 -8.80 40.87
C ASN A 15 24.26 -9.61 39.63
N HIS A 16 24.11 -10.94 39.65
CA HIS A 16 24.52 -11.84 38.57
C HIS A 16 23.37 -12.70 38.05
N PHE A 17 23.43 -12.99 36.75
CA PHE A 17 22.53 -13.92 36.06
C PHE A 17 23.30 -14.73 35.01
N ASP A 18 22.71 -15.85 34.63
CA ASP A 18 23.22 -16.77 33.61
C ASP A 18 22.84 -16.25 32.22
N LEU A 19 23.81 -15.66 31.52
CA LEU A 19 23.62 -15.09 30.18
C LEU A 19 23.23 -16.16 29.14
N GLU A 20 23.77 -17.37 29.26
CA GLU A 20 23.51 -18.45 28.30
C GLU A 20 22.05 -18.93 28.42
N LYS A 21 21.57 -19.16 29.65
CA LYS A 21 20.17 -19.51 29.88
C LYS A 21 19.22 -18.40 29.46
N TYR A 22 19.56 -17.15 29.76
CA TYR A 22 18.77 -15.98 29.35
C TYR A 22 18.66 -15.93 27.82
N SER A 23 19.80 -15.96 27.12
CA SER A 23 19.86 -15.87 25.66
C SER A 23 19.15 -17.06 25.01
N THR A 24 19.37 -18.28 25.50
CA THR A 24 18.70 -19.50 25.01
C THR A 24 17.19 -19.41 25.14
N PHE A 25 16.68 -18.87 26.25
CA PHE A 25 15.25 -18.68 26.44
C PHE A 25 14.68 -17.74 25.37
N TYR A 26 15.29 -16.57 25.14
CA TYR A 26 14.81 -15.60 24.15
C TYR A 26 14.93 -16.12 22.72
N CYS A 27 16.03 -16.78 22.34
CA CYS A 27 16.15 -17.41 21.04
C CYS A 27 15.03 -18.45 20.79
N LYS A 28 14.66 -19.21 21.83
CA LYS A 28 13.51 -20.13 21.74
C LYS A 28 12.19 -19.38 21.61
N GLN A 29 12.00 -18.26 22.31
CA GLN A 29 10.77 -17.46 22.18
C GLN A 29 10.64 -16.84 20.79
N ASP A 30 11.72 -16.32 20.20
CA ASP A 30 11.69 -15.71 18.87
C ASP A 30 11.25 -16.71 17.81
N VAL A 31 11.86 -17.91 17.79
CA VAL A 31 11.49 -18.98 16.85
C VAL A 31 10.07 -19.49 17.14
N ARG A 32 9.67 -19.60 18.40
CA ARG A 32 8.32 -20.03 18.79
C ARG A 32 7.25 -19.05 18.31
N ILE A 33 7.41 -17.77 18.59
CA ILE A 33 6.47 -16.71 18.21
C ILE A 33 6.39 -16.61 16.69
N LEU A 34 7.53 -16.67 16.00
CA LEU A 34 7.56 -16.68 14.54
C LEU A 34 6.78 -17.87 13.97
N ARG A 35 7.01 -19.09 14.49
CA ARG A 35 6.30 -20.29 14.06
C ARG A 35 4.80 -20.21 14.34
N GLU A 36 4.42 -19.84 15.55
CA GLU A 36 3.01 -19.73 15.95
C GLU A 36 2.27 -18.68 15.13
N GLY A 37 2.88 -17.49 14.95
CA GLY A 37 2.34 -16.42 14.13
C GLY A 37 2.20 -16.83 12.66
N PHE A 38 3.22 -17.47 12.10
CA PHE A 38 3.20 -17.93 10.71
C PHE A 38 2.16 -19.04 10.47
N VAL A 39 2.05 -20.00 11.38
CA VAL A 39 1.02 -21.07 11.29
C VAL A 39 -0.38 -20.48 11.38
N LYS A 40 -0.61 -19.52 12.29
CA LYS A 40 -1.90 -18.82 12.38
C LYS A 40 -2.20 -18.08 11.09
N PHE A 41 -1.25 -17.27 10.60
CA PHE A 41 -1.39 -16.51 9.36
C PHE A 41 -1.70 -17.42 8.17
N ARG A 42 -0.97 -18.54 8.03
CA ARG A 42 -1.24 -19.56 7.02
C ARG A 42 -2.67 -20.09 7.09
N ASN A 43 -3.11 -20.51 8.28
CA ASN A 43 -4.40 -21.14 8.47
C ASN A 43 -5.54 -20.14 8.18
N ASP A 44 -5.39 -18.88 8.59
CA ASP A 44 -6.34 -17.82 8.30
C ASP A 44 -6.44 -17.58 6.78
N LEU A 45 -5.31 -17.53 6.06
CA LEU A 45 -5.31 -17.33 4.61
C LEU A 45 -5.86 -18.53 3.83
N LEU A 46 -5.52 -19.75 4.24
CA LEU A 46 -6.11 -20.97 3.68
C LEU A 46 -7.64 -20.97 3.85
N LYS A 47 -8.13 -20.58 5.04
CA LYS A 47 -9.56 -20.56 5.34
C LYS A 47 -10.32 -19.49 4.55
N GLU A 48 -9.79 -18.28 4.48
CA GLU A 48 -10.51 -17.12 3.91
C GLU A 48 -10.34 -17.00 2.38
N PHE A 49 -9.23 -17.48 1.84
CA PHE A 49 -8.83 -17.24 0.46
C PHE A 49 -8.49 -18.50 -0.33
N ASP A 50 -8.43 -19.67 0.30
CA ASP A 50 -7.96 -20.92 -0.31
C ASP A 50 -6.53 -20.79 -0.90
N LEU A 51 -5.69 -20.01 -0.22
CA LEU A 51 -4.29 -19.78 -0.61
C LEU A 51 -3.34 -20.28 0.47
N ASN A 52 -2.40 -21.13 0.07
CA ASN A 52 -1.34 -21.59 0.96
C ASN A 52 -0.14 -20.64 0.88
N VAL A 53 0.18 -19.98 2.00
CA VAL A 53 1.29 -19.02 2.07
C VAL A 53 2.67 -19.62 1.77
N TYR A 54 2.83 -20.94 1.92
CA TYR A 54 4.08 -21.62 1.58
C TYR A 54 4.39 -21.60 0.08
N ASP A 55 3.39 -21.36 -0.76
CA ASP A 55 3.55 -21.34 -2.21
C ASP A 55 4.08 -19.97 -2.70
N TYR A 56 4.22 -18.99 -1.79
CA TYR A 56 4.57 -17.62 -2.12
C TYR A 56 5.73 -17.12 -1.25
N VAL A 57 6.67 -16.39 -1.85
CA VAL A 57 7.82 -15.83 -1.15
C VAL A 57 7.47 -14.60 -0.29
N SER A 58 6.35 -13.93 -0.58
CA SER A 58 5.98 -12.68 0.09
C SER A 58 4.46 -12.50 0.20
N ILE A 59 4.05 -11.62 1.12
CA ILE A 59 2.65 -11.18 1.22
C ILE A 59 2.18 -10.53 -0.09
N CYS A 60 3.05 -9.79 -0.79
CA CYS A 60 2.72 -9.15 -2.06
C CYS A 60 2.41 -10.19 -3.14
N SER A 61 3.19 -11.27 -3.23
CA SER A 61 2.93 -12.37 -4.16
C SER A 61 1.62 -13.09 -3.82
N THR A 62 1.33 -13.29 -2.53
CA THR A 62 0.09 -13.89 -2.08
C THR A 62 -1.13 -13.01 -2.41
N ALA A 63 -1.02 -11.70 -2.15
CA ALA A 63 -2.04 -10.73 -2.51
C ALA A 63 -2.23 -10.67 -4.04
N ASN A 64 -1.15 -10.65 -4.82
CA ASN A 64 -1.24 -10.67 -6.28
C ASN A 64 -2.01 -11.89 -6.78
N LYS A 65 -1.75 -13.08 -6.22
CA LYS A 65 -2.52 -14.28 -6.55
C LYS A 65 -4.00 -14.14 -6.22
N LEU A 66 -4.32 -13.57 -5.06
CA LEU A 66 -5.70 -13.30 -4.67
C LEU A 66 -6.40 -12.38 -5.68
N PHE A 67 -5.73 -11.31 -6.09
CA PHE A 67 -6.23 -10.38 -7.10
C PHE A 67 -6.32 -11.03 -8.49
N GLU A 68 -5.35 -11.84 -8.91
CA GLU A 68 -5.43 -12.64 -10.14
C GLU A 68 -6.73 -13.45 -10.18
N ASN A 69 -6.98 -14.22 -9.13
CA ASN A 69 -8.11 -15.14 -9.05
C ASN A 69 -9.46 -14.41 -8.96
N ARG A 70 -9.54 -13.30 -8.21
CA ARG A 70 -10.81 -12.63 -7.89
C ARG A 70 -11.11 -11.39 -8.74
N VAL A 71 -10.09 -10.77 -9.33
CA VAL A 71 -10.19 -9.48 -10.00
C VAL A 71 -9.64 -9.56 -11.43
N TYR A 72 -8.36 -9.91 -11.61
CA TYR A 72 -7.71 -9.73 -12.91
C TYR A 72 -8.25 -10.68 -13.98
N PHE A 73 -8.29 -11.98 -13.70
CA PHE A 73 -8.83 -12.93 -14.68
C PHE A 73 -10.35 -12.79 -14.88
N PRO A 74 -11.18 -12.59 -13.83
CA PRO A 74 -12.61 -12.37 -14.01
C PRO A 74 -12.97 -11.07 -14.76
N ASN A 75 -12.16 -10.01 -14.66
CA ASN A 75 -12.41 -8.74 -15.35
C ASN A 75 -12.40 -8.91 -16.89
N GLY A 76 -11.48 -9.72 -17.43
CA GLY A 76 -11.41 -10.03 -18.87
C GLY A 76 -10.95 -8.89 -19.79
N ASN A 77 -10.72 -7.69 -19.27
CA ASN A 77 -10.28 -6.50 -20.01
C ASN A 77 -8.95 -5.92 -19.46
N LEU A 78 -8.18 -6.72 -18.72
CA LEU A 78 -6.84 -6.34 -18.24
C LEU A 78 -5.76 -6.98 -19.10
N TYR A 79 -4.69 -6.23 -19.36
CA TYR A 79 -3.59 -6.64 -20.23
C TYR A 79 -2.25 -6.35 -19.57
N ASP A 80 -1.28 -7.23 -19.79
CA ASP A 80 0.10 -7.01 -19.35
C ASP A 80 0.74 -5.85 -20.12
N LEU A 81 1.29 -4.88 -19.37
CA LEU A 81 2.01 -3.75 -19.95
C LEU A 81 3.50 -4.08 -20.11
N SER A 82 4.03 -3.86 -21.32
CA SER A 82 5.45 -4.05 -21.63
C SER A 82 6.07 -2.81 -22.30
N ASN A 83 7.40 -2.75 -22.33
CA ASN A 83 8.20 -1.78 -23.08
C ASN A 83 7.80 -0.31 -22.85
N LYS A 84 7.57 0.45 -23.93
CA LYS A 84 7.38 1.90 -23.93
C LYS A 84 6.10 2.33 -23.19
N PRO A 85 4.92 1.71 -23.39
CA PRO A 85 3.75 2.01 -22.56
C PRO A 85 4.00 1.81 -21.07
N ARG A 86 4.65 0.70 -20.67
CA ARG A 86 4.98 0.44 -19.27
C ARG A 86 5.91 1.50 -18.68
N GLU A 87 6.97 1.84 -19.41
CA GLU A 87 7.93 2.87 -19.03
C GLU A 87 7.21 4.22 -18.84
N PHE A 88 6.38 4.62 -19.81
CA PHE A 88 5.63 5.88 -19.76
C PHE A 88 4.67 5.95 -18.56
N ILE A 89 3.81 4.94 -18.40
CA ILE A 89 2.82 4.88 -17.30
C ILE A 89 3.51 4.85 -15.95
N SER A 90 4.65 4.15 -15.81
CA SER A 90 5.38 4.08 -14.54
C SER A 90 5.85 5.44 -14.03
N ARG A 91 6.09 6.41 -14.93
CA ARG A 91 6.47 7.79 -14.57
C ARG A 91 5.32 8.59 -13.98
N CYS A 92 4.08 8.14 -14.19
CA CYS A 92 2.88 8.76 -13.64
C CYS A 92 2.49 8.16 -12.27
N ILE A 93 3.12 7.06 -11.84
CA ILE A 93 2.84 6.43 -10.55
C ILE A 93 3.51 7.25 -9.44
N GLN A 94 2.69 7.83 -8.57
CA GLN A 94 3.14 8.60 -7.41
C GLN A 94 2.65 7.93 -6.11
N GLY A 95 3.47 8.03 -5.07
CA GLY A 95 3.15 7.48 -3.74
C GLY A 95 2.21 8.37 -2.92
N GLY A 96 2.07 8.03 -1.64
CA GLY A 96 1.33 8.84 -0.69
C GLY A 96 1.93 10.24 -0.49
N ARG A 97 1.07 11.24 -0.35
CA ARG A 97 1.48 12.63 -0.09
C ARG A 97 1.86 12.79 1.38
N CYS A 98 3.10 13.20 1.64
CA CYS A 98 3.55 13.60 2.97
C CYS A 98 3.97 15.07 2.92
N MET A 99 3.30 15.94 3.68
CA MET A 99 3.57 17.38 3.66
C MET A 99 3.35 18.00 5.03
N LEU A 100 4.04 19.12 5.27
CA LEU A 100 3.76 20.03 6.37
C LEU A 100 2.96 21.22 5.82
N SER A 101 2.15 21.85 6.67
CA SER A 101 1.58 23.17 6.32
C SER A 101 2.73 24.12 5.97
N ASP A 102 2.59 24.80 4.84
CA ASP A 102 3.55 25.79 4.32
C ASP A 102 4.98 25.26 4.15
N ASN A 103 5.16 23.93 4.08
CA ASN A 103 6.46 23.26 4.08
C ASN A 103 7.39 23.67 5.25
N MET A 104 6.81 24.14 6.37
CA MET A 104 7.56 24.55 7.55
C MET A 104 7.28 23.66 8.76
N LYS A 105 8.29 23.52 9.64
CA LYS A 105 8.16 22.76 10.89
C LYS A 105 7.13 23.42 11.81
N GLN A 106 6.04 22.71 12.07
CA GLN A 106 4.98 23.16 12.98
C GLN A 106 5.36 22.89 14.44
N LYS A 107 5.08 23.85 15.32
CA LYS A 107 5.24 23.72 16.78
C LYS A 107 3.98 24.26 17.46
N SER A 108 3.22 23.40 18.12
CA SER A 108 2.11 23.83 18.97
C SER A 108 2.52 23.81 20.43
N LYS A 109 2.48 24.97 21.11
CA LYS A 109 2.65 25.06 22.58
C LYS A 109 1.32 25.29 23.32
N LYS A 110 0.28 25.72 22.62
CA LYS A 110 -1.00 26.16 23.21
C LYS A 110 -2.24 25.64 22.49
N LYS A 111 -2.12 25.16 21.24
CA LYS A 111 -3.27 24.66 20.47
C LYS A 111 -3.37 23.13 20.61
N LEU A 112 -4.58 22.65 20.85
CA LEU A 112 -4.90 21.23 20.76
C LEU A 112 -4.75 20.80 19.30
N ILE A 113 -4.12 19.65 19.08
CA ILE A 113 -3.97 19.03 17.76
C ILE A 113 -5.08 17.99 17.63
N ALA A 114 -5.87 18.07 16.56
CA ALA A 114 -6.77 17.01 16.14
C ALA A 114 -6.09 16.26 14.99
N ASP A 115 -6.00 14.94 15.11
CA ASP A 115 -5.45 14.07 14.08
C ASP A 115 -6.61 13.31 13.42
N PHE A 116 -6.66 13.36 12.09
CA PHE A 116 -7.69 12.71 11.29
C PHE A 116 -7.02 11.70 10.37
N ASP A 117 -7.33 10.42 10.60
CA ASP A 117 -6.87 9.33 9.75
C ASP A 117 -8.04 8.71 9.00
N THR A 118 -7.81 8.39 7.73
CA THR A 118 -8.82 7.80 6.86
C THR A 118 -8.85 6.28 7.02
N VAL A 119 -10.04 5.70 7.23
CA VAL A 119 -10.20 4.24 7.38
C VAL A 119 -9.85 3.52 6.08
N SER A 120 -8.72 2.80 6.09
CA SER A 120 -8.25 1.95 4.98
C SER A 120 -8.27 2.68 3.63
N LEU A 121 -7.50 3.77 3.52
CA LEU A 121 -7.55 4.70 2.37
C LEU A 121 -7.48 4.01 1.00
N TYR A 122 -6.47 3.17 0.76
CA TYR A 122 -6.31 2.51 -0.54
C TYR A 122 -7.45 1.53 -0.86
N PRO A 123 -7.84 0.59 0.02
CA PRO A 123 -9.03 -0.24 -0.21
C PRO A 123 -10.30 0.58 -0.43
N SER A 124 -10.50 1.62 0.37
CA SER A 124 -11.61 2.57 0.22
C SER A 124 -11.62 3.26 -1.15
N ALA A 125 -10.44 3.66 -1.65
CA ALA A 125 -10.29 4.28 -2.96
C ALA A 125 -10.55 3.28 -4.09
N ILE A 126 -9.97 2.07 -4.03
CA ILE A 126 -10.20 0.99 -5.00
C ILE A 126 -11.68 0.64 -5.10
N ALA A 127 -12.41 0.65 -3.97
CA ALA A 127 -13.84 0.33 -3.94
C ALA A 127 -14.75 1.45 -4.48
N ARG A 128 -14.28 2.70 -4.52
CA ARG A 128 -15.11 3.89 -4.87
C ARG A 128 -14.74 4.51 -6.21
N LEU A 129 -13.46 4.49 -6.56
CA LEU A 129 -12.93 5.15 -7.74
C LEU A 129 -12.93 4.19 -8.92
N TYR A 130 -13.22 4.74 -10.10
CA TYR A 130 -13.06 4.02 -11.35
C TYR A 130 -11.57 3.71 -11.59
N THR A 131 -11.25 2.42 -11.73
CA THR A 131 -9.88 1.96 -12.05
C THR A 131 -9.78 1.75 -13.56
N LEU A 132 -8.74 2.32 -14.18
CA LEU A 132 -8.53 2.22 -15.62
C LEU A 132 -8.27 0.78 -16.05
N GLU A 133 -8.94 0.36 -17.13
CA GLU A 133 -8.79 -0.95 -17.78
C GLU A 133 -8.65 -0.81 -19.30
N GLY A 134 -8.32 -1.90 -19.99
CA GLY A 134 -8.16 -1.94 -21.43
C GLY A 134 -6.78 -1.57 -21.96
N ILE A 135 -6.69 -1.45 -23.28
CA ILE A 135 -5.46 -1.15 -24.00
C ILE A 135 -5.25 0.38 -24.04
N PRO A 136 -4.10 0.91 -23.60
CA PRO A 136 -3.83 2.35 -23.64
C PRO A 136 -3.81 2.86 -25.07
N LYS A 137 -4.41 4.04 -25.29
CA LYS A 137 -4.47 4.72 -26.59
C LYS A 137 -3.58 5.96 -26.57
N VAL A 138 -2.82 6.15 -27.64
CA VAL A 138 -2.02 7.37 -27.83
C VAL A 138 -2.97 8.52 -28.12
N LEU A 139 -2.78 9.63 -27.41
CA LEU A 139 -3.53 10.87 -27.67
C LEU A 139 -3.20 11.40 -29.05
N LYS A 140 -4.22 11.89 -29.76
CA LYS A 140 -4.04 12.53 -31.06
C LYS A 140 -3.54 13.96 -30.87
N GLU A 141 -2.96 14.54 -31.91
CA GLU A 141 -2.34 15.87 -31.86
C GLU A 141 -3.34 16.96 -31.44
N GLU A 142 -4.60 16.88 -31.90
CA GLU A 142 -5.67 17.77 -31.49
C GLU A 142 -6.04 17.65 -30.00
N MET A 143 -5.69 16.56 -29.34
CA MET A 143 -5.95 16.33 -27.91
C MET A 143 -4.84 16.91 -27.04
N LEU A 144 -3.69 17.28 -27.61
CA LEU A 144 -2.52 17.79 -26.88
C LEU A 144 -2.63 19.29 -26.55
N ASN A 145 -3.84 19.78 -26.27
CA ASN A 145 -4.06 21.16 -25.87
C ASN A 145 -4.88 21.23 -24.57
N THR A 146 -4.54 22.20 -23.72
CA THR A 146 -5.15 22.35 -22.39
C THR A 146 -6.66 22.52 -22.45
N GLU A 147 -7.17 23.28 -23.42
CA GLU A 147 -8.59 23.54 -23.57
C GLU A 147 -9.38 22.25 -23.86
N TYR A 148 -8.85 21.40 -24.74
CA TYR A 148 -9.42 20.09 -25.04
C TYR A 148 -9.41 19.18 -23.82
N LEU A 149 -8.28 19.07 -23.11
CA LEU A 149 -8.18 18.21 -21.93
C LEU A 149 -9.15 18.66 -20.83
N MET A 150 -9.24 19.96 -20.56
CA MET A 150 -10.15 20.52 -19.55
C MET A 150 -11.62 20.34 -19.93
N ARG A 151 -11.96 20.54 -21.22
CA ARG A 151 -13.33 20.36 -21.70
C ARG A 151 -13.83 18.93 -21.52
N HIS A 152 -12.96 17.94 -21.66
CA HIS A 152 -13.31 16.52 -21.58
C HIS A 152 -13.01 15.87 -20.21
N LEU A 153 -12.54 16.65 -19.22
CA LEU A 153 -12.34 16.21 -17.84
C LEU A 153 -13.69 15.94 -17.16
N PHE A 154 -13.80 14.83 -16.43
CA PHE A 154 -14.94 14.48 -15.58
C PHE A 154 -15.33 15.65 -14.68
N ASP A 155 -16.63 15.82 -14.47
CA ASP A 155 -17.14 16.72 -13.44
C ASP A 155 -16.95 16.08 -12.04
N ASP A 156 -16.95 16.90 -10.98
CA ASP A 156 -16.55 16.47 -9.62
C ASP A 156 -17.29 15.22 -9.11
N ASP A 157 -18.55 15.04 -9.51
CA ASP A 157 -19.41 13.92 -9.06
C ASP A 157 -19.61 12.83 -10.14
N GLN A 158 -18.93 12.93 -11.29
CA GLN A 158 -19.10 12.01 -12.40
C GLN A 158 -18.44 10.66 -12.14
N LYS A 159 -19.21 9.58 -12.27
CA LYS A 159 -18.74 8.21 -12.02
C LYS A 159 -18.38 7.43 -13.29
N GLU A 160 -19.06 7.72 -14.39
CA GLU A 160 -18.94 6.99 -15.66
C GLU A 160 -18.56 7.94 -16.78
N PRO A 161 -17.73 7.52 -17.76
CA PRO A 161 -17.39 8.35 -18.91
C PRO A 161 -18.61 8.56 -19.81
N ILE A 162 -18.78 9.79 -20.29
CA ILE A 162 -19.78 10.14 -21.31
C ILE A 162 -19.07 10.72 -22.54
N GLY A 163 -19.78 10.82 -23.67
CA GLY A 163 -19.18 11.22 -24.96
C GLY A 163 -18.38 12.52 -24.93
N GLU A 164 -18.82 13.51 -24.14
CA GLU A 164 -18.14 14.81 -24.01
C GLU A 164 -17.16 14.87 -22.82
N LYS A 165 -17.26 13.95 -21.85
CA LYS A 165 -16.55 13.98 -20.58
C LYS A 165 -16.07 12.58 -20.25
N PHE A 166 -14.89 12.22 -20.78
CA PHE A 166 -14.37 10.85 -20.69
C PHE A 166 -12.99 10.77 -20.02
N MET A 167 -12.40 11.90 -19.63
CA MET A 167 -11.11 11.92 -18.94
C MET A 167 -11.32 12.00 -17.42
N SER A 168 -10.98 10.96 -16.68
CA SER A 168 -11.14 10.92 -15.22
C SER A 168 -10.09 11.75 -14.45
N GLY A 169 -9.01 12.16 -15.11
CA GLY A 169 -7.96 12.95 -14.50
C GLY A 169 -6.72 13.09 -15.40
N PHE A 170 -5.82 13.98 -15.02
CA PHE A 170 -4.50 14.11 -15.64
C PHE A 170 -3.45 14.42 -14.57
N PHE A 171 -2.22 13.99 -14.84
CA PHE A 171 -1.06 14.29 -14.01
C PHE A 171 -0.24 15.38 -14.67
N VAL A 172 -0.07 16.50 -13.98
CA VAL A 172 0.79 17.59 -14.47
C VAL A 172 2.10 17.56 -13.70
N LEU A 173 3.22 17.51 -14.41
CA LEU A 173 4.52 17.75 -13.82
C LEU A 173 4.70 19.27 -13.68
N ILE A 174 4.57 19.77 -12.45
CA ILE A 174 4.79 21.18 -12.15
C ILE A 174 6.26 21.36 -11.73
N LYS A 175 6.99 22.20 -12.47
CA LYS A 175 8.31 22.69 -12.05
C LYS A 175 8.13 24.04 -11.38
N ILE A 176 8.31 24.09 -10.07
CA ILE A 176 8.36 25.37 -9.33
C ILE A 176 9.72 25.99 -9.62
N THR A 177 9.74 27.12 -10.32
CA THR A 177 10.99 27.82 -10.69
C THR A 177 11.42 28.82 -9.64
N GLU A 178 10.49 29.39 -8.88
CA GLU A 178 10.71 30.36 -7.82
C GLU A 178 9.61 30.21 -6.76
N ILE A 179 9.92 30.55 -5.50
CA ILE A 179 8.99 30.56 -4.35
C ILE A 179 8.77 32.01 -3.92
#